data_AF-A0A8S4GHF3-F1
#
_entry.id   AF-A0A8S4GHF3-F1
#
_cell.length_a   1.000
_cell.length_b   1.000
_cell.length_c   1.000
_cell.angle_alpha   90.00
_cell.angle_beta   90.00
_cell.angle_gamma   90.00
#
_symmetry.space_group_name_H-M   'P 1'
#
loop_
_entity.id
_entity.type
_entity.pdbx_description
1 polymer ?
#
loop_
_entity_poly.entity_id
_entity_poly.type
_entity_poly.pdbx_seq_one_letter_code
_entity_poly.pdbx_strand_id
1 'polypeptide(L)'
;MSLFKKKAPKYTPPPVPPVVEDPVPANGVDNNNGAQKSQLVFHCQQAHGSPLGLISGFSNVKELYQKIAECYDFPPEDAEPRP
;
A
#
# COMPACT_ATOMS: atom_id res chain seq x y z
N MET A 1 -24.20 -30.73 36.03
CA MET A 1 -25.09 -29.89 35.19
C MET A 1 -24.22 -29.24 34.13
N SER A 2 -23.90 -29.96 33.05
CA SER A 2 -24.39 -29.74 31.67
C SER A 2 -23.93 -28.39 31.09
N LEU A 3 -22.85 -28.32 30.29
CA LEU A 3 -22.67 -28.76 28.89
C LEU A 3 -23.43 -27.90 27.86
N PHE A 4 -22.76 -26.87 27.35
CA PHE A 4 -23.01 -26.35 26.00
C PHE A 4 -21.73 -26.47 25.18
N LYS A 5 -21.56 -27.62 24.52
CA LYS A 5 -20.60 -27.84 23.44
C LYS A 5 -21.08 -27.04 22.22
N LYS A 6 -20.50 -25.85 21.99
CA LYS A 6 -20.69 -25.14 20.72
C LYS A 6 -19.51 -25.50 19.81
N LYS A 7 -19.74 -26.49 18.94
CA LYS A 7 -18.79 -26.86 17.88
C LYS A 7 -18.65 -25.66 16.94
N ALA A 8 -17.45 -25.11 16.83
CA ALA A 8 -17.14 -24.13 15.81
C ALA A 8 -17.30 -24.79 14.43
N PRO A 9 -17.95 -24.13 13.46
CA PRO A 9 -17.98 -24.61 12.09
C PRO A 9 -16.53 -24.69 11.60
N LYS A 10 -16.18 -25.81 10.94
CA LYS A 10 -14.88 -25.94 10.28
C LYS A 10 -14.79 -24.82 9.25
N TYR A 11 -13.89 -23.86 9.49
CA TYR A 11 -13.53 -22.84 8.52
C TYR A 11 -12.99 -23.55 7.27
N THR A 12 -13.79 -23.56 6.21
CA THR A 12 -13.28 -23.83 4.87
C THR A 12 -12.78 -22.48 4.37
N PRO A 13 -11.49 -22.35 4.05
CA PRO A 13 -11.01 -21.11 3.44
C PRO A 13 -11.83 -20.87 2.17
N PRO A 14 -12.23 -19.62 1.88
CA PRO A 14 -12.83 -19.30 0.59
C PRO A 14 -11.89 -19.80 -0.51
N PRO A 15 -12.42 -20.27 -1.66
CA PRO A 15 -11.58 -20.63 -2.79
C PRO A 15 -10.71 -19.41 -3.09
N VAL A 16 -9.40 -19.59 -2.98
CA VAL A 16 -8.43 -18.58 -3.37
C VAL A 16 -8.87 -18.06 -4.73
N PRO A 17 -9.13 -16.75 -4.90
CA PRO A 17 -9.33 -16.23 -6.24
C PRO A 17 -8.13 -16.68 -7.07
N PRO A 18 -8.32 -17.07 -8.36
CA PRO A 18 -7.18 -17.36 -9.22
C PRO A 18 -6.23 -16.19 -9.03
N VAL A 19 -4.98 -16.50 -8.70
CA VAL A 19 -3.90 -15.52 -8.62
C VAL A 19 -3.98 -14.69 -9.89
N VAL A 20 -4.66 -13.55 -9.80
CA VAL A 20 -4.46 -12.48 -10.75
C VAL A 20 -3.04 -12.09 -10.39
N GLU A 21 -2.14 -12.52 -11.25
CA GLU A 21 -0.76 -12.10 -11.30
C GLU A 21 -0.84 -10.58 -11.52
N ASP A 22 -1.16 -9.85 -10.46
CA ASP A 22 -0.97 -8.43 -10.37
C ASP A 22 0.49 -8.26 -10.79
N PRO A 23 0.80 -7.53 -11.87
CA PRO A 23 2.15 -7.42 -12.35
C PRO A 23 2.95 -6.87 -11.17
N VAL A 24 3.74 -7.75 -10.55
CA VAL A 24 4.68 -7.37 -9.49
C VAL A 24 5.43 -6.18 -10.07
N PRO A 25 5.30 -4.96 -9.52
CA PRO A 25 6.10 -3.86 -10.01
C PRO A 25 7.53 -4.29 -9.70
N ALA A 26 8.23 -4.70 -10.75
CA ALA A 26 9.62 -5.08 -10.68
C ALA A 26 10.33 -3.88 -10.07
N ASN A 27 10.70 -3.98 -8.80
CA ASN A 27 11.61 -3.04 -8.15
C ASN A 27 12.98 -3.25 -8.83
N GLY A 28 13.08 -2.73 -10.05
CA GLY A 28 14.28 -2.69 -10.85
C GLY A 28 15.15 -1.57 -10.32
N VAL A 29 16.29 -1.95 -9.76
CA VAL A 29 17.43 -1.07 -9.56
C VAL A 29 18.04 -0.73 -10.92
N ASP A 30 17.39 0.10 -11.75
CA ASP A 30 18.03 0.62 -12.97
C ASP A 30 18.85 1.88 -12.66
N ASN A 31 20.13 1.66 -12.43
CA ASN A 31 21.15 2.71 -12.47
C ASN A 31 21.42 3.08 -13.94
N ASN A 32 21.07 4.32 -14.30
CA ASN A 32 21.68 5.13 -15.36
C ASN A 32 21.89 4.49 -16.75
N ASN A 33 20.92 4.65 -17.67
CA ASN A 33 21.23 4.98 -19.06
C ASN A 33 20.02 5.69 -19.73
N GLY A 34 20.26 6.86 -20.32
CA GLY A 34 19.22 7.75 -20.82
C GLY A 34 18.39 7.15 -21.95
N ALA A 35 17.07 7.00 -21.73
CA ALA A 35 16.02 7.28 -22.72
C ALA A 35 14.59 7.02 -22.19
N GLN A 36 14.40 6.24 -21.13
CA GLN A 36 13.09 6.08 -20.47
C GLN A 36 13.33 5.88 -18.98
N LYS A 37 13.08 6.90 -18.15
CA LYS A 37 13.22 6.77 -16.70
C LYS A 37 12.03 5.91 -16.24
N SER A 38 12.26 4.64 -15.97
CA SER A 38 11.24 3.77 -15.38
C SER A 38 10.80 4.40 -14.06
N GLN A 39 9.62 5.04 -14.03
CA GLN A 39 9.15 5.70 -12.81
C GLN A 39 8.60 4.63 -11.87
N LEU A 40 9.15 4.57 -10.66
CA LEU A 40 8.57 3.80 -9.57
C LEU A 40 7.28 4.48 -9.11
N VAL A 41 6.15 3.83 -9.37
CA VAL A 41 4.81 4.29 -8.97
C VAL A 41 4.28 3.35 -7.89
N PHE A 42 3.81 3.93 -6.78
CA PHE A 42 3.25 3.20 -5.65
C PHE A 42 1.80 3.61 -5.39
N HIS A 43 1.03 2.64 -4.92
CA HIS A 43 -0.33 2.85 -4.43
C HIS A 43 -0.29 3.02 -2.91
N CYS A 44 -1.00 4.01 -2.38
CA CYS A 44 -1.09 4.27 -0.94
C CYS A 44 -2.52 4.63 -0.54
N GLN A 45 -2.87 4.48 0.74
CA GLN A 45 -4.18 4.80 1.31
C GLN A 45 -4.03 5.37 2.72
N GLN A 46 -4.88 6.30 3.12
CA GLN A 46 -4.94 6.77 4.51
C GLN A 46 -5.49 5.67 5.43
N ALA A 47 -4.96 5.57 6.65
CA ALA A 47 -5.31 4.52 7.60
C ALA A 47 -6.80 4.52 8.03
N HIS A 48 -7.46 5.68 7.96
CA HIS A 48 -8.89 5.80 8.28
C HIS A 48 -9.81 5.39 7.12
N GLY A 49 -9.24 5.03 5.97
CA GLY A 49 -9.96 4.67 4.75
C GLY A 49 -10.16 5.87 3.82
N SER A 50 -9.36 5.94 2.76
CA SER A 50 -9.49 6.90 1.64
C SER A 50 -9.56 6.15 0.29
N PRO A 51 -9.87 6.82 -0.83
CA PRO A 51 -9.53 6.29 -2.15
C PRO A 51 -8.02 6.01 -2.27
N LEU A 52 -7.63 5.09 -3.17
CA LEU A 52 -6.21 4.80 -3.43
C LEU A 52 -5.54 5.97 -4.15
N GLY A 53 -4.44 6.44 -3.58
CA GLY A 53 -3.58 7.47 -4.14
C GLY A 53 -2.39 6.86 -4.87
N LEU A 54 -1.97 7.51 -5.96
CA LEU A 54 -0.77 7.17 -6.71
C LEU A 54 0.34 8.16 -6.39
N ILE A 55 1.52 7.66 -6.03
CA ILE A 55 2.69 8.47 -5.72
C ILE A 55 3.91 7.97 -6.49
N SER A 56 4.81 8.87 -6.88
CA SER A 56 6.08 8.53 -7.56
C SER A 56 7.12 9.63 -7.38
N GLY A 57 8.38 9.34 -7.72
CA GLY A 57 9.43 10.37 -7.77
C GLY A 57 9.93 10.85 -6.42
N PHE A 58 10.05 9.95 -5.44
CA PHE A 58 10.68 10.20 -4.14
C PHE A 58 11.95 9.34 -4.00
N SER A 59 12.96 9.84 -3.28
CA SER A 59 14.19 9.09 -2.98
C SER A 59 14.46 8.91 -1.49
N ASN A 60 13.65 9.55 -0.63
CA ASN A 60 13.72 9.42 0.82
C ASN A 60 12.32 9.50 1.46
N VAL A 61 12.27 9.24 2.77
CA VAL A 61 11.02 9.20 3.56
C VAL A 61 10.34 10.57 3.65
N LYS A 62 11.09 11.67 3.71
CA LYS A 62 10.53 13.02 3.74
C LYS A 62 9.80 13.35 2.44
N GLU A 63 10.43 13.05 1.30
CA GLU A 63 9.83 13.21 -0.02
C GLU A 63 8.62 12.28 -0.21
N LEU A 64 8.66 11.06 0.33
CA LEU A 64 7.52 10.15 0.36
C LEU A 64 6.31 10.79 1.05
N TYR A 65 6.47 11.30 2.27
CA TYR A 65 5.36 11.95 2.98
C TYR A 65 4.88 13.19 2.26
N GLN A 66 5.78 13.96 1.64
CA GLN A 66 5.38 15.09 0.80
C GLN A 66 4.52 14.63 -0.38
N LYS A 67 4.89 13.55 -1.08
CA LYS A 67 4.09 12.99 -2.19
C LYS A 67 2.72 12.50 -1.74
N ILE A 68 2.63 11.91 -0.54
CA ILE A 68 1.36 11.47 0.04
C ILE A 68 0.50 12.70 0.40
N ALA A 69 1.08 13.70 1.05
CA ALA A 69 0.41 14.96 1.40
C ALA A 69 -0.13 15.69 0.15
N GLU A 70 0.66 15.77 -0.92
CA GLU A 70 0.25 16.31 -2.22
C GLU A 70 -0.89 15.50 -2.85
N CYS A 71 -0.89 14.18 -2.70
CA CYS A 71 -1.90 13.28 -3.28
C CYS A 71 -3.28 13.42 -2.60
N TYR A 72 -3.28 13.70 -1.30
CA TYR A 72 -4.49 13.80 -0.47
C TYR A 72 -4.83 15.22 0.00
N ASP A 73 -4.11 16.22 -0.50
CA ASP A 73 -4.31 17.66 -0.22
C ASP A 73 -4.36 18.01 1.28
N PHE A 74 -3.54 17.34 2.10
CA PHE A 74 -3.40 17.66 3.52
C PHE A 74 -2.01 18.20 3.84
N PRO A 75 -1.86 19.10 4.83
CA PRO A 75 -0.58 19.70 5.12
C PRO A 75 0.40 18.64 5.66
N PRO A 76 1.68 18.65 5.22
CA PRO A 76 2.64 17.60 5.58
C PRO A 76 2.92 17.52 7.09
N GLU A 77 2.59 18.56 7.85
CA GLU A 77 2.64 18.55 9.32
C GLU A 77 1.63 17.59 9.97
N ASP A 78 0.56 17.21 9.27
CA ASP A 78 -0.46 16.27 9.75
C ASP A 78 -0.05 14.80 9.50
N ALA A 79 0.90 14.56 8.58
CA ALA A 79 1.49 13.23 8.33
C ALA A 79 2.53 12.81 9.39
N GLU A 80 2.93 13.70 10.30
CA GLU A 80 3.92 13.39 11.33
C GLU A 80 3.29 12.53 12.44
N PRO A 81 3.87 11.36 12.76
CA PRO A 81 3.47 10.61 13.94
C PRO A 81 3.85 11.42 15.18
N ARG A 82 2.85 11.92 15.92
CA ARG A 82 3.10 12.54 17.23
C ARG A 82 3.80 11.54 18.15
N PRO A 83 4.80 11.98 18.93
CA PRO A 83 5.61 11.13 19.80
C PRO A 83 4.77 10.42 20.88
#